data_AF-A0A951CZ03-F1
#
_entry.id   AF-A0A951CZ03-F1
#
_cell.length_a   1.000
_cell.length_b   1.000
_cell.length_c   1.000
_cell.angle_alpha   90.00
_cell.angle_beta   90.00
_cell.angle_gamma   90.00
#
_symmetry.space_group_name_H-M   'P 1'
#
loop_
_entity.id
_entity.type
_entity.pdbx_description
1 polymer ?
#
loop_
_entity_poly.entity_id
_entity_poly.type
_entity_poly.pdbx_seq_one_letter_code
_entity_poly.pdbx_strand_id
1 'polypeptide(L)'
;GFLVLDTLVALEDGPQTIGEWAPELSGMQTFPFRGESYRGRLYREYEAGADAVERAFSTTASHANDLSVWLTEDALVSLLARVGFEQLEKQVFPRSADNWWSDPSEGRVLYVARRRRRFASSIFRD
;
A
#
# COMPACT_ATOMS: atom_id res chain seq x y z
N GLY A 1 14.82 0.94 12.71
CA GLY A 1 14.80 0.40 11.34
C GLY A 1 13.97 1.32 10.47
N PHE A 2 14.12 1.24 9.17
CA PHE A 2 13.26 1.93 8.21
C PHE A 2 12.66 0.92 7.22
N LEU A 3 11.53 1.30 6.64
CA LEU A 3 10.82 0.59 5.58
C LEU A 3 10.61 1.59 4.45
N VAL A 4 10.96 1.19 3.23
CA VAL A 4 10.50 1.87 2.01
C VAL A 4 9.34 1.03 1.50
N LEU A 5 8.16 1.63 1.42
CA LEU A 5 6.92 0.97 1.04
C LEU A 5 6.38 1.61 -0.22
N ASP A 6 6.48 0.88 -1.33
CA ASP A 6 5.84 1.19 -2.60
C ASP A 6 4.58 0.31 -2.70
N THR A 7 3.40 0.92 -2.63
CA THR A 7 2.12 0.18 -2.53
C THR A 7 0.98 0.98 -3.14
N LEU A 8 -0.17 0.33 -3.28
CA LEU A 8 -1.43 0.93 -3.69
C LEU A 8 -2.34 1.16 -2.48
N VAL A 9 -3.17 2.20 -2.55
CA VAL A 9 -4.21 2.54 -1.58
C VAL A 9 -5.58 2.56 -2.27
N ALA A 10 -6.62 2.19 -1.53
CA ALA A 10 -7.99 2.29 -2.01
C ALA A 10 -8.43 3.76 -2.00
N LEU A 11 -8.84 4.24 -3.16
CA LEU A 11 -9.48 5.55 -3.32
C LEU A 11 -10.97 5.45 -2.98
N GLU A 12 -11.54 6.51 -2.39
CA GLU A 12 -12.97 6.59 -2.11
C GLU A 12 -13.77 6.57 -3.42
N ASP A 13 -13.42 7.50 -4.31
CA ASP A 13 -13.89 7.60 -5.69
C ASP A 13 -12.76 7.16 -6.64
N GLY A 14 -12.48 5.86 -6.64
CA GLY A 14 -11.42 5.30 -7.50
C GLY A 14 -11.79 5.38 -8.99
N PRO A 15 -10.78 5.51 -9.87
CA PRO A 15 -11.04 5.38 -11.30
C PRO A 15 -11.54 3.97 -11.60
N GLN A 16 -12.38 3.83 -12.63
CA GLN A 16 -12.83 2.51 -13.09
C GLN A 16 -11.68 1.68 -13.68
N THR A 17 -10.56 2.33 -14.00
CA THR A 17 -9.37 1.78 -14.66
C THR A 17 -8.11 2.34 -14.01
N ILE A 18 -7.10 1.50 -13.83
CA ILE A 18 -5.74 1.87 -13.44
C ILE A 18 -4.85 1.63 -14.67
N GLY A 19 -4.43 2.68 -15.37
CA GLY A 19 -3.91 2.56 -16.74
C GLY A 19 -4.93 1.89 -17.68
N GLU A 20 -4.55 0.76 -18.30
CA GLU A 20 -5.44 -0.06 -19.17
C GLU A 20 -6.21 -1.15 -18.39
N TRP A 21 -5.95 -1.30 -17.10
CA TRP A 21 -6.46 -2.40 -16.28
C TRP A 21 -7.70 -1.98 -15.51
N ALA A 22 -8.81 -2.73 -15.63
CA ALA A 22 -10.05 -2.49 -14.89
C ALA A 22 -10.28 -3.61 -13.86
N PRO A 23 -9.62 -3.58 -12.69
CA PRO A 23 -9.76 -4.64 -11.71
C PRO A 23 -11.20 -4.74 -11.20
N GLU A 24 -11.65 -5.96 -10.93
CA GLU A 24 -12.91 -6.19 -10.23
C GLU A 24 -12.77 -5.67 -8.79
N LEU A 25 -13.36 -4.50 -8.53
CA LEU A 25 -13.31 -3.82 -7.24
C LEU A 25 -14.41 -4.32 -6.32
N SER A 26 -14.04 -4.74 -5.10
CA SER A 26 -15.04 -4.83 -4.04
C SER A 26 -15.55 -3.44 -3.65
N GLY A 27 -16.74 -3.39 -3.05
CA GLY A 27 -17.15 -2.25 -2.25
C GLY A 27 -16.14 -1.95 -1.14
N MET A 28 -16.10 -0.70 -0.68
CA MET A 28 -15.31 -0.31 0.48
C MET A 28 -15.79 -1.07 1.72
N GLN A 29 -14.86 -1.69 2.45
CA GLN A 29 -15.15 -2.54 3.60
C GLN A 29 -14.06 -2.41 4.68
N THR A 30 -14.21 -3.12 5.80
CA THR A 30 -13.25 -3.10 6.91
C THR A 30 -12.53 -4.44 7.06
N PHE A 31 -11.23 -4.38 7.32
CA PHE A 31 -10.36 -5.54 7.52
C PHE A 31 -9.82 -5.56 8.95
N PRO A 32 -9.99 -6.66 9.70
CA PRO A 32 -9.51 -6.75 11.07
C PRO A 32 -8.01 -7.08 11.12
N PHE A 33 -7.26 -6.38 11.97
CA PHE A 33 -5.87 -6.73 12.30
C PHE A 33 -5.51 -6.30 13.72
N ARG A 34 -5.00 -7.24 14.53
CA ARG A 34 -4.55 -7.00 15.93
C ARG A 34 -5.54 -6.23 16.81
N GLY A 35 -6.84 -6.52 16.66
CA GLY A 35 -7.93 -5.91 17.45
C GLY A 35 -8.41 -4.55 16.94
N GLU A 36 -7.87 -4.05 15.83
CA GLU A 36 -8.32 -2.85 15.15
C GLU A 36 -8.94 -3.20 13.80
N SER A 37 -9.70 -2.27 13.23
CA SER A 37 -10.34 -2.41 11.90
C SER A 37 -9.85 -1.32 10.98
N TYR A 38 -9.46 -1.69 9.76
CA TYR A 38 -8.86 -0.81 8.77
C TYR A 38 -9.73 -0.79 7.51
N ARG A 39 -10.08 0.40 7.03
CA ARG A 39 -10.94 0.57 5.85
C ARG A 39 -10.15 0.35 4.56
N GLY A 40 -10.74 -0.30 3.56
CA GLY A 40 -10.10 -0.58 2.27
C GLY A 40 -11.00 -1.32 1.28
N ARG A 41 -10.43 -1.84 0.20
CA ARG A 41 -11.10 -2.68 -0.79
C ARG A 41 -10.27 -3.93 -1.09
N LEU A 42 -10.94 -4.99 -1.57
CA LEU A 42 -10.29 -6.13 -2.20
C LEU A 42 -10.22 -5.87 -3.71
N TYR A 43 -9.04 -6.11 -4.26
CA TYR A 43 -8.75 -6.05 -5.68
C TYR A 43 -8.38 -7.45 -6.14
N ARG A 44 -8.91 -7.85 -7.29
CA ARG A 44 -8.36 -9.01 -7.98
C ARG A 44 -7.06 -8.61 -8.64
N GLU A 45 -6.01 -9.38 -8.42
CA GLU A 45 -4.65 -9.11 -8.90
C GLU A 45 -4.43 -9.49 -10.37
N TYR A 46 -5.27 -10.39 -10.88
CA TYR A 46 -5.17 -10.97 -12.20
C TYR A 46 -6.56 -11.10 -12.84
N GLU A 47 -6.62 -11.08 -14.16
CA GLU A 47 -7.87 -11.41 -14.85
C GLU A 47 -8.28 -12.87 -14.62
N ALA A 48 -9.57 -13.15 -14.80
CA ALA A 48 -10.07 -14.51 -14.68
C ALA A 48 -9.45 -15.38 -15.79
N GLY A 49 -8.62 -16.35 -15.40
CA GLY A 49 -7.96 -17.24 -16.35
C GLY A 49 -6.52 -16.85 -16.69
N ALA A 50 -5.94 -15.83 -16.04
CA ALA A 50 -4.54 -15.47 -16.21
C ALA A 50 -3.62 -16.67 -15.99
N ASP A 51 -2.71 -16.89 -16.93
CA ASP A 51 -1.81 -18.04 -16.90
C ASP A 51 -0.55 -17.78 -16.05
N ALA A 52 0.27 -18.81 -15.84
CA ALA A 52 1.47 -18.69 -15.01
C ALA A 52 2.50 -17.70 -15.58
N VAL A 53 2.49 -17.46 -16.90
CA VAL A 53 3.42 -16.56 -17.57
C VAL A 53 2.99 -15.12 -17.31
N GLU A 54 1.72 -14.80 -17.51
CA GLU A 54 1.13 -13.50 -17.18
C GLU A 54 1.36 -13.12 -15.71
N ARG A 55 1.13 -14.07 -14.81
CA ARG A 55 1.37 -13.87 -13.37
C ARG A 55 2.84 -13.61 -13.02
N ALA A 56 3.77 -14.17 -13.79
CA ALA A 56 5.21 -13.99 -13.58
C ALA A 56 5.71 -12.63 -14.07
N PHE A 57 5.03 -12.01 -15.04
CA PHE A 57 5.42 -10.71 -15.61
C PHE A 57 4.70 -9.51 -15.01
N SER A 58 3.67 -9.72 -14.18
CA SER A 58 3.05 -8.61 -13.45
C SER A 58 4.04 -7.98 -12.46
N THR A 59 4.28 -6.68 -12.63
CA THR A 59 5.24 -5.91 -11.81
C THR A 59 4.62 -5.38 -10.52
N THR A 60 3.30 -5.41 -10.41
CA THR A 60 2.52 -4.82 -9.31
C THR A 60 1.68 -5.82 -8.55
N ALA A 61 1.38 -6.99 -9.15
CA ALA A 61 0.57 -8.01 -8.53
C ALA A 61 1.39 -9.01 -7.70
N SER A 62 0.77 -9.54 -6.65
CA SER A 62 1.35 -10.63 -5.88
C SER A 62 1.40 -11.94 -6.66
N HIS A 63 2.59 -12.51 -6.88
CA HIS A 63 2.73 -13.84 -7.51
C HIS A 63 1.95 -14.96 -6.81
N ALA A 64 1.73 -14.84 -5.50
CA ALA A 64 1.15 -15.89 -4.68
C ALA A 64 -0.34 -15.67 -4.36
N ASN A 65 -0.85 -14.44 -4.53
CA ASN A 65 -2.22 -14.11 -4.14
C ASN A 65 -3.03 -13.67 -5.36
N ASP A 66 -4.25 -14.19 -5.50
CA ASP A 66 -5.19 -13.76 -6.55
C ASP A 66 -5.92 -12.47 -6.15
N LEU A 67 -5.88 -12.13 -4.86
CA LEU A 67 -6.54 -10.97 -4.28
C LEU A 67 -5.55 -10.16 -3.45
N SER A 68 -5.66 -8.84 -3.53
CA SER A 68 -4.93 -7.89 -2.71
C SER A 68 -5.86 -6.97 -1.95
N VAL A 69 -5.53 -6.74 -0.68
CA VAL A 69 -6.21 -5.75 0.15
C VAL A 69 -5.48 -4.42 -0.01
N TRP A 70 -6.16 -3.41 -0.54
CA TRP A 70 -5.64 -2.05 -0.52
C TRP A 70 -6.43 -1.27 0.52
N LEU A 71 -5.73 -0.76 1.52
CA LEU A 71 -6.31 0.08 2.56
C LEU A 71 -6.48 1.50 2.04
N THR A 72 -7.41 2.27 2.61
CA THR A 72 -7.38 3.72 2.42
C THR A 72 -6.06 4.27 2.97
N GLU A 73 -5.62 5.43 2.47
CA GLU A 73 -4.33 6.00 2.90
C GLU A 73 -4.26 6.19 4.43
N ASP A 74 -5.31 6.75 5.04
CA ASP A 74 -5.41 6.93 6.50
C ASP A 74 -5.33 5.61 7.27
N ALA A 75 -5.97 4.56 6.76
CA ALA A 75 -5.96 3.24 7.37
C ALA A 75 -4.58 2.59 7.25
N LEU A 76 -3.88 2.76 6.13
CA LEU A 76 -2.49 2.32 5.95
C LEU A 76 -1.54 3.04 6.93
N VAL A 77 -1.66 4.36 7.06
CA VAL A 77 -0.85 5.14 8.01
C VAL A 77 -1.11 4.68 9.45
N SER A 78 -2.38 4.46 9.81
CA SER A 78 -2.76 3.95 11.13
C SER A 78 -2.19 2.56 11.39
N LEU A 79 -2.23 1.66 10.41
CA LEU A 79 -1.64 0.33 10.50
C LEU A 79 -0.13 0.40 10.68
N LEU A 80 0.56 1.26 9.93
CA LEU A 80 2.01 1.44 10.03
C LEU A 80 2.41 1.98 11.42
N ALA A 81 1.64 2.92 11.96
CA ALA A 81 1.79 3.38 13.34
C ALA A 81 1.59 2.24 14.34
N ARG A 82 0.55 1.41 14.13
CA ARG A 82 0.22 0.28 14.99
C ARG A 82 1.31 -0.78 15.05
N VAL A 83 2.03 -1.01 13.94
CA VAL A 83 3.17 -1.94 13.88
C VAL A 83 4.50 -1.29 14.31
N GLY A 84 4.47 -0.05 14.79
CA GLY A 84 5.57 0.62 15.49
C GLY A 84 6.44 1.53 14.63
N PHE A 85 5.97 1.98 13.46
CA PHE A 85 6.60 3.09 12.74
C PHE A 85 6.09 4.41 13.28
N GLU A 86 6.98 5.35 13.58
CA GLU A 86 6.63 6.62 14.28
C GLU A 86 6.79 7.84 13.37
N GLN A 87 7.57 7.72 12.30
CA GLN A 87 7.75 8.78 11.31
C GLN A 87 7.40 8.20 9.95
N LEU A 88 6.46 8.83 9.24
CA LEU A 88 6.09 8.50 7.88
C LEU A 88 6.32 9.72 6.99
N GLU A 89 7.02 9.51 5.89
CA GLU A 89 7.27 10.53 4.88
C GLU A 89 6.75 10.01 3.54
N LYS A 90 5.68 10.63 3.03
CA LYS A 90 5.16 10.33 1.69
C LYS A 90 6.11 10.96 0.67
N GLN A 91 6.67 10.13 -0.19
CA GLN A 91 7.47 10.61 -1.31
C GLN A 91 6.53 10.91 -2.47
N VAL A 92 6.46 12.17 -2.87
CA VAL A 92 5.73 12.59 -4.06
C VAL A 92 6.73 12.60 -5.22
N PHE A 93 6.61 11.65 -6.14
CA PHE A 93 7.40 11.70 -7.38
C PHE A 93 6.93 12.88 -8.24
N PRO A 94 7.84 13.58 -8.94
CA PRO A 94 7.46 14.72 -9.76
C PRO A 94 6.49 14.27 -10.87
N ARG A 95 5.38 15.01 -11.02
CA ARG A 95 4.36 14.84 -12.07
C ARG A 95 4.92 14.83 -13.50
N SER A 96 6.16 15.30 -13.68
CA SER A 96 6.82 15.48 -14.98
C SER A 96 7.46 14.21 -15.53
N ALA A 97 7.28 13.05 -14.90
CA ALA A 97 7.85 11.80 -15.38
C ALA A 97 6.98 11.11 -16.46
N ASP A 98 5.75 11.61 -16.70
CA ASP A 98 4.83 11.17 -17.77
C ASP A 98 4.67 9.64 -17.84
N ASN A 99 4.49 9.05 -16.67
CA ASN A 99 4.33 7.62 -16.47
C ASN A 99 3.28 7.35 -15.40
N TRP A 100 2.68 6.18 -15.52
CA TRP A 100 1.59 5.70 -14.67
C TRP A 100 1.92 5.72 -13.16
N TRP A 101 3.19 5.77 -12.75
CA TRP A 101 3.59 5.90 -11.34
C TRP A 101 3.45 7.31 -10.75
N SER A 102 3.16 8.32 -11.58
CA SER A 102 3.12 9.74 -11.19
C SER A 102 1.71 10.34 -11.17
N ASP A 103 0.71 9.57 -11.60
CA ASP A 103 -0.69 10.00 -11.63
C ASP A 103 -1.37 9.71 -10.27
N PRO A 104 -1.83 10.73 -9.53
CA PRO A 104 -2.52 10.57 -8.26
C PRO A 104 -3.85 9.81 -8.36
N SER A 105 -4.47 9.76 -9.54
CA SER A 105 -5.71 9.02 -9.76
C SER A 105 -5.50 7.50 -9.70
N GLU A 106 -4.26 7.04 -9.82
CA GLU A 106 -3.90 5.62 -9.83
C GLU A 106 -3.75 5.02 -8.42
N GLY A 107 -3.85 5.84 -7.37
CA GLY A 107 -3.83 5.37 -5.97
C GLY A 107 -2.51 4.75 -5.51
N ARG A 108 -1.39 4.93 -6.24
CA ARG A 108 -0.06 4.45 -5.82
C ARG A 108 0.62 5.45 -4.89
N VAL A 109 1.27 4.94 -3.84
CA VAL A 109 1.96 5.74 -2.83
C VAL A 109 3.33 5.14 -2.52
N LEU A 110 4.32 6.00 -2.35
CA LEU A 110 5.63 5.66 -1.82
C LEU A 110 5.80 6.28 -0.43
N TYR A 111 6.08 5.45 0.56
CA TYR A 111 6.39 5.89 1.92
C TYR A 111 7.80 5.50 2.35
N VAL A 112 8.45 6.40 3.07
CA VAL A 112 9.58 6.07 3.94
C VAL A 112 9.08 6.09 5.37
N ALA A 113 8.98 4.92 6.00
CA ALA A 113 8.54 4.75 7.38
C ALA A 113 9.74 4.44 8.28
N ARG A 114 9.89 5.13 9.42
CA ARG A 114 11.00 4.96 10.36
C ARG A 114 10.49 4.62 11.75
N ARG A 115 11.15 3.65 12.39
CA ARG A 115 11.00 3.39 13.83
C ARG A 115 11.97 4.28 14.60
N ARG A 116 11.55 4.87 15.71
CA ARG A 116 12.45 5.61 16.59
C ARG A 116 13.54 4.67 17.11
N ARG A 117 14.80 5.08 16.95
CA ARG A 117 15.90 4.40 17.63
C ARG A 117 15.73 4.68 19.12
N ARG A 118 15.42 3.65 19.92
CA ARG A 118 15.61 3.73 21.36
C ARG A 118 17.12 3.84 21.57
N PHE A 119 17.63 5.05 21.79
CA PHE A 119 18.93 5.21 22.43
C PHE A 119 18.77 4.59 23.82
N ALA A 120 19.35 3.41 24.02
CA ALA A 120 19.60 2.92 25.36
C ALA A 120 20.70 3.82 25.95
N SER A 121 20.28 4.92 26.58
CA SER A 121 21.16 5.66 27.46
C SER A 121 21.45 4.75 28.66
N SER A 122 22.65 4.15 28.68
CA SER A 122 23.17 3.46 29.86
C SER A 122 23.94 4.42 30.78
N ILE A 123 23.68 5.74 30.70
CA ILE A 123 24.49 6.74 31.43
C ILE A 123 23.97 7.01 32.86
N PHE A 124 22.89 6.38 33.29
CA PHE A 124 22.47 6.42 34.70
C PHE A 124 22.12 5.02 35.19
N ARG A 125 23.11 4.34 35.76
CA ARG A 125 22.90 3.36 36.83
C ARG A 125 23.73 3.84 38.00
N ASP A 126 23.02 4.28 39.04
CA ASP A 126 23.56 4.58 40.36
C ASP A 126 24.27 3.36 40.97
#